data_AF-A0A1G7JM60-F1
#
_entry.id   AF-A0A1G7JM60-F1
#
_cell.length_a   1.000
_cell.length_b   1.000
_cell.length_c   1.000
_cell.angle_alpha   90.00
_cell.angle_beta   90.00
_cell.angle_gamma   90.00
#
_symmetry.space_group_name_H-M   'P 1'
#
loop_
_entity.id
_entity.type
_entity.pdbx_description
1 polymer ?
#
loop_
_entity_poly.entity_id
_entity_poly.type
_entity_poly.pdbx_seq_one_letter_code
_entity_poly.pdbx_strand_id
1 'polypeptide(L)' 'MTKHKLTLIFLILILILTFLAIYSAIEFQKSTTETIEWQSAKFMLTAKTKLFGISILLSILGYIFLRKKINKT' A
#
# COMPACT_ATOMS: atom_id res chain seq x y z
N MET A 1 -2.09 25.41 -2.42
CA MET A 1 -1.57 24.22 -3.13
C MET A 1 -2.49 23.92 -4.30
N THR A 2 -1.99 23.88 -5.54
CA THR A 2 -2.87 23.64 -6.70
C THR A 2 -3.36 22.18 -6.70
N LYS A 3 -4.60 21.95 -7.15
CA LYS A 3 -5.21 20.60 -7.21
C LYS A 3 -4.28 19.57 -7.85
N HIS A 4 -3.59 19.96 -8.93
CA HIS A 4 -2.61 19.14 -9.63
C HIS A 4 -1.41 18.71 -8.76
N LYS A 5 -0.84 19.61 -7.95
CA LYS A 5 0.29 19.29 -7.05
C LYS A 5 -0.13 18.27 -5.99
N LEU A 6 -1.35 18.39 -5.46
CA LEU A 6 -1.89 17.46 -4.46
C LEU A 6 -2.09 16.05 -5.05
N THR A 7 -2.70 15.97 -6.25
CA THR A 7 -2.88 14.69 -6.95
C THR A 7 -1.54 14.02 -7.23
N LEU A 8 -0.53 14.79 -7.65
CA LEU A 8 0.81 14.27 -7.95
C LEU A 8 1.50 13.69 -6.71
N ILE A 9 1.39 14.36 -5.56
CA ILE A 9 1.94 13.86 -4.29
C ILE A 9 1.25 12.55 -3.86
N PHE A 10 -0.07 12.45 -3.98
CA PHE A 10 -0.79 11.22 -3.66
C PHE A 10 -0.44 10.07 -4.61
N LEU A 11 -0.24 10.36 -5.90
CA LEU A 11 0.23 9.37 -6.87
C LEU A 11 1.60 8.81 -6.48
N ILE A 12 2.55 9.68 -6.13
CA ILE A 12 3.89 9.27 -5.67
C ILE A 12 3.78 8.43 -4.39
N LEU A 13 2.94 8.85 -3.43
CA LEU A 13 2.73 8.12 -2.19
C LEU A 13 2.18 6.70 -2.44
N ILE A 14 1.18 6.56 -3.30
CA ILE A 14 0.60 5.26 -3.68
C ILE A 14 1.66 4.38 -4.36
N LEU A 15 2.47 4.96 -5.24
CA LEU A 15 3.55 4.24 -5.92
C LEU A 15 4.55 3.67 -4.92
N ILE A 16 5.04 4.50 -3.99
CA ILE A 16 5.99 4.09 -2.95
C ILE A 16 5.41 2.97 -2.07
N LEU A 17 4.16 3.12 -1.61
CA LEU A 17 3.50 2.10 -0.79
C LEU A 17 3.31 0.77 -1.54
N THR A 18 3.07 0.83 -2.85
CA THR A 18 2.96 -0.36 -3.69
C THR A 18 4.30 -1.09 -3.79
N PHE A 19 5.40 -0.36 -4.00
CA PHE A 19 6.74 -0.94 -3.99
C PHE A 19 7.09 -1.58 -2.64
N LEU A 20 6.77 -0.93 -1.52
CA LEU A 20 6.98 -1.49 -0.18
C LEU A 20 6.13 -2.76 0.05
N ALA A 21 4.88 -2.77 -0.41
CA ALA A 21 4.02 -3.94 -0.31
C ALA A 21 4.58 -5.14 -1.10
N ILE A 22 5.05 -4.91 -2.32
CA ILE A 22 5.68 -5.93 -3.17
C ILE A 22 6.97 -6.44 -2.54
N TYR A 23 7.86 -5.53 -2.10
CA TYR A 23 9.12 -5.90 -1.46
C TYR A 23 8.89 -6.77 -0.21
N SER A 24 7.95 -6.36 0.65
CA SER A 24 7.58 -7.13 1.84
C SER A 24 6.98 -8.49 1.51
N ALA A 25 6.25 -8.62 0.39
CA ALA A 25 5.71 -9.91 -0.05
C ALA A 25 6.82 -10.84 -0.56
N ILE A 26 7.80 -10.31 -1.29
CA ILE A 26 8.96 -11.08 -1.76
C ILE A 26 9.85 -11.52 -0.59
N GLU A 27 10.09 -10.65 0.39
CA GLU A 27 10.87 -10.97 1.60
C GLU A 27 10.20 -12.10 2.40
N PHE A 28 8.86 -12.07 2.52
CA PHE A 28 8.10 -13.18 3.10
C PHE A 28 8.29 -14.47 2.30
N GLN A 29 8.16 -14.41 0.98
CA GLN A 29 8.35 -15.60 0.14
C GLN A 29 9.75 -16.21 0.32
N LYS A 30 10.82 -15.39 0.38
CA LYS A 30 12.18 -15.87 0.65
C LYS A 30 12.33 -16.53 2.03
N SER A 31 11.89 -15.87 3.10
CA SER A 31 11.98 -16.42 4.46
C SER A 31 11.18 -17.72 4.64
N THR A 32 10.05 -17.85 3.93
CA THR A 32 9.23 -19.07 3.98
C THR A 32 9.89 -20.16 3.11
N THR A 33 10.47 -19.84 1.95
CA THR A 33 11.16 -20.84 1.09
C THR A 33 12.33 -21.54 1.79
N GLU A 34 13.00 -20.89 2.74
CA GLU A 34 14.05 -21.50 3.56
C GLU A 34 13.53 -22.48 4.65
N THR A 35 12.20 -22.54 4.87
CA THR A 35 11.56 -23.33 5.95
C THR A 35 10.29 -24.11 5.55
N ILE A 36 9.83 -24.10 4.29
CA ILE A 36 8.53 -24.71 3.89
C ILE A 36 8.61 -26.24 3.77
N GLU A 37 8.05 -26.90 4.79
CA GLU A 37 7.09 -27.99 4.59
C GLU A 37 5.88 -27.46 3.78
N TRP A 38 5.46 -28.18 2.74
CA TRP A 38 4.37 -27.83 1.82
C TRP A 38 3.03 -27.58 2.54
N GLN A 39 2.78 -26.36 2.99
CA GLN A 39 1.45 -25.90 3.39
C GLN A 39 0.75 -25.22 2.21
N SER A 40 0.07 -26.07 1.43
CA SER A 40 -0.99 -25.79 0.45
C SER A 40 -1.40 -24.32 0.29
N ALA A 41 -1.03 -23.70 -0.84
CA ALA A 41 -1.73 -22.62 -1.57
C ALA A 41 -2.61 -21.61 -0.79
N LYS A 42 -2.22 -21.23 0.43
CA LYS A 42 -2.92 -20.20 1.22
C LYS A 42 -2.08 -18.94 1.10
N PHE A 43 -2.64 -17.89 0.50
CA PHE A 43 -2.03 -16.56 0.49
C PHE A 43 -1.96 -16.04 1.92
N MET A 44 -0.90 -16.40 2.63
CA MET A 44 -0.67 -15.97 4.00
C MET A 44 -0.13 -14.54 3.95
N LEU A 45 -1.06 -13.57 3.93
CA LEU A 45 -0.70 -12.17 3.97
C LEU A 45 0.07 -11.88 5.27
N THR A 46 1.36 -11.56 5.12
CA THR A 46 2.24 -11.17 6.23
C THR A 46 1.70 -9.92 6.91
N ALA A 47 1.90 -9.79 8.23
CA ALA A 47 1.45 -8.62 8.99
C ALA A 47 1.94 -7.29 8.37
N LYS A 48 3.17 -7.28 7.84
CA LYS A 48 3.76 -6.13 7.13
C LYS A 48 2.99 -5.78 5.84
N THR A 49 2.71 -6.76 4.97
CA THR A 49 1.94 -6.57 3.73
C THR A 49 0.51 -6.09 4.01
N LYS A 50 -0.14 -6.60 5.08
CA LYS A 50 -1.45 -6.10 5.53
C LYS A 50 -1.39 -4.62 5.93
N LEU A 51 -0.35 -4.24 6.66
CA LEU A 51 -0.14 -2.87 7.12
C LEU A 51 0.05 -1.92 5.93
N PHE A 52 0.83 -2.32 4.91
CA PHE A 52 0.96 -1.54 3.68
C PHE A 52 -0.36 -1.43 2.91
N GLY A 53 -1.14 -2.50 2.81
CA GLY A 53 -2.48 -2.46 2.19
C GLY A 53 -3.43 -1.49 2.88
N ILE A 54 -3.46 -1.49 4.22
CA ILE A 54 -4.26 -0.55 5.03
C ILE A 54 -3.80 0.90 4.80
N SER A 55 -2.48 1.13 4.75
CA SER A 55 -1.92 2.46 4.47
C SER A 55 -2.29 2.99 3.09
N ILE A 56 -2.38 2.14 2.07
CA ILE A 56 -2.86 2.51 0.73
C ILE A 56 -4.33 2.95 0.79
N LEU A 57 -5.18 2.16 1.45
CA LEU A 57 -6.61 2.49 1.63
C LEU A 57 -6.80 3.82 2.36
N LEU A 58 -6.06 4.05 3.44
CA LEU A 58 -6.08 5.32 4.18
C LEU A 58 -5.62 6.49 3.31
N SER A 59 -4.60 6.30 2.49
CA SER A 59 -4.12 7.33 1.56
C SER A 59 -5.19 7.72 0.54
N ILE A 60 -5.89 6.74 -0.04
CA ILE A 60 -6.99 6.99 -0.99
C ILE A 60 -8.14 7.75 -0.31
N LEU A 61 -8.56 7.31 0.88
CA LEU A 61 -9.62 7.98 1.65
C LEU A 61 -9.23 9.42 2.03
N GLY A 62 -7.99 9.61 2.48
CA GLY A 62 -7.44 10.92 2.80
C GLY A 62 -7.47 11.87 1.60
N TYR A 63 -7.08 11.38 0.43
CA TYR A 63 -7.16 12.17 -0.81
C TYR A 63 -8.58 12.57 -1.17
N ILE A 64 -9.54 11.64 -1.09
CA ILE A 64 -10.96 11.92 -1.39
C ILE A 64 -11.49 13.01 -0.45
N PHE A 65 -11.20 12.90 0.85
CA PHE A 65 -11.62 13.89 1.85
C PHE A 65 -11.00 15.26 1.58
N LEU A 66 -9.69 15.32 1.33
CA LEU A 66 -8.99 16.57 1.06
C LEU A 66 -9.50 17.23 -0.23
N ARG A 67 -9.68 16.45 -1.30
CA ARG A 67 -10.20 16.93 -2.58
C ARG A 67 -11.62 17.48 -2.44
N LYS A 68 -12.47 16.84 -1.65
CA LYS A 68 -13.83 17.32 -1.35
C LYS A 68 -13.81 18.65 -0.59
N LYS A 69 -12.87 18.84 0.34
CA LYS A 69 -12.69 20.11 1.05
C LYS A 69 -12.23 21.23 0.11
N ILE A 70 -11.23 20.96 -0.73
CA ILE A 70 -10.69 21.93 -1.71
C ILE A 70 -11.70 22.32 -2.79
N ASN A 71 -12.64 21.43 -3.16
CA ASN A 71 -13.70 21.74 -4.12
C ASN A 71 -14.87 22.54 -3.52
N LYS A 72 -15.00 22.61 -2.19
CA LYS A 72 -16.08 23.35 -1.51
C LYS A 72 -15.71 24.80 -1.19
N THR A 73 -14.43 25.10 -1.09
CA THR A 73 -13.84 26.45 -1.05
C THR A 73 -13.57 26.96 -2.45
#